data_AF-A0A556MMV3-F1
#
_entry.id   AF-A0A556MMV3-F1
#
_cell.length_a   1.000
_cell.length_b   1.000
_cell.length_c   1.000
_cell.angle_alpha   90.00
_cell.angle_beta   90.00
_cell.angle_gamma   90.00
#
_symmetry.space_group_name_H-M   'P 1'
#
loop_
_entity.id
_entity.type
_entity.pdbx_description
1 polymer ?
#
loop_
_entity_poly.entity_id
_entity_poly.type
_entity_poly.pdbx_seq_one_letter_code
_entity_poly.pdbx_strand_id
1 'polypeptide(L)'
;MSYMSEKKAQELFKQQMQAELTNDDLARELERQLNEAGWFITSGPDGTTIKRKDSPIDLSGVDMDYVPKDSYVAPYRSNDQPNSKLWRNIGIGVLIAVVAVLIIWGSIRLYRKYKTSSNAAS
;
A
#
# COMPACT_ATOMS: atom_id res chain seq x y z
N MET A 1 19.80 11.86 11.99
CA MET A 1 19.14 10.62 12.46
C MET A 1 20.13 9.88 13.35
N SER A 2 19.74 9.51 14.57
CA SER A 2 20.58 8.71 15.46
C SER A 2 20.39 7.23 15.12
N TYR A 3 21.45 6.56 14.67
CA TYR A 3 21.38 5.16 14.28
C TYR A 3 21.38 4.26 15.52
N MET A 4 20.55 3.22 15.51
CA MET A 4 20.54 2.23 16.59
C MET A 4 21.88 1.49 16.63
N SER A 5 22.44 1.35 17.83
CA SER A 5 23.69 0.60 18.03
C SER A 5 23.51 -0.88 17.72
N GLU A 6 24.58 -1.52 17.27
CA GLU A 6 24.59 -2.96 16.95
C GLU A 6 24.20 -3.82 18.15
N LYS A 7 24.68 -3.47 19.35
CA LYS A 7 24.32 -4.16 20.59
C LYS A 7 22.80 -4.16 20.82
N LYS A 8 22.15 -3.01 20.62
CA LYS A 8 20.70 -2.89 20.77
C LYS A 8 19.95 -3.66 19.68
N ALA A 9 20.50 -3.71 18.46
CA ALA A 9 19.95 -4.52 17.37
C ALA A 9 20.01 -6.02 17.67
N GLN A 10 21.14 -6.50 18.21
CA GLN A 10 21.26 -7.90 18.62
C GLN A 10 20.29 -8.25 19.75
N GLU A 11 20.05 -7.34 20.69
CA GLU A 11 19.07 -7.54 21.75
C GLU A 11 17.65 -7.64 21.21
N LEU A 12 17.23 -6.72 20.32
CA LEU A 12 15.92 -6.80 19.68
C LEU A 12 15.76 -8.05 18.82
N PHE A 13 16.82 -8.47 18.12
CA PHE A 13 16.81 -9.70 17.34
C PHE A 13 16.59 -10.94 18.21
N LYS A 14 17.28 -11.05 19.35
CA LYS A 14 17.05 -12.15 20.30
C LYS A 14 15.62 -12.17 20.83
N GLN A 15 15.08 -11.00 21.16
CA GLN A 15 13.69 -10.89 21.61
C GLN A 15 12.71 -11.27 20.51
N GLN A 16 13.00 -10.90 19.26
CA GLN A 16 12.18 -11.24 18.10
C GLN A 16 12.17 -12.76 17.88
N MET A 17 13.33 -13.42 17.91
CA MET A 17 13.44 -14.88 17.78
C MET A 17 12.69 -15.63 18.91
N GLN A 18 12.69 -15.07 20.13
CA GLN A 18 11.92 -15.65 21.24
C GLN A 18 10.42 -15.39 21.10
N ALA A 19 10.04 -14.22 20.58
CA ALA A 19 8.66 -13.87 20.30
C ALA A 19 8.08 -14.72 19.17
N GLU A 20 8.85 -15.10 18.13
CA GLU A 20 8.39 -16.02 17.08
C GLU A 20 7.90 -17.37 17.63
N LEU A 21 8.40 -17.80 18.79
CA LEU A 21 7.99 -19.05 19.42
C LEU A 21 6.74 -18.92 20.30
N THR A 22 6.31 -17.70 20.62
CA THR A 22 5.35 -17.45 21.70
C THR A 22 4.24 -16.46 21.36
N ASN A 23 4.52 -15.46 20.51
CA ASN A 23 3.63 -14.37 20.16
C ASN A 23 4.04 -13.70 18.83
N ASP A 24 3.33 -14.09 17.76
CA ASP A 24 3.57 -13.60 16.40
C ASP A 24 3.45 -12.08 16.25
N ASP A 25 2.53 -11.44 16.97
CA ASP A 25 2.31 -9.99 16.87
C ASP A 25 3.47 -9.21 17.47
N LEU A 26 4.03 -9.71 18.58
CA LEU A 26 5.23 -9.14 19.19
C LEU A 26 6.46 -9.33 18.30
N ALA A 27 6.59 -10.49 17.67
CA ALA A 27 7.68 -10.77 16.73
C ALA A 27 7.68 -9.78 15.55
N ARG A 28 6.50 -9.52 14.96
CA ARG A 28 6.34 -8.55 13.86
C ARG A 28 6.69 -7.12 14.27
N GLU A 29 6.30 -6.71 15.47
CA GLU A 29 6.62 -5.37 15.97
C GLU A 29 8.12 -5.19 16.19
N LEU A 30 8.79 -6.19 16.77
CA LEU A 30 10.25 -6.18 16.98
C LEU A 30 11.01 -6.20 15.65
N GLU A 31 10.55 -6.98 14.68
CA GLU A 31 11.10 -6.98 13.32
C GLU A 31 10.92 -5.61 12.65
N ARG A 32 9.77 -4.96 12.80
CA ARG A 32 9.55 -3.61 12.29
C ARG A 32 10.53 -2.61 12.90
N GLN A 33 10.75 -2.66 14.21
CA GLN A 33 11.69 -1.77 14.90
C GLN A 33 13.14 -1.97 14.44
N LEU A 34 13.54 -3.21 14.17
CA LEU A 34 14.83 -3.52 13.55
C LEU A 34 14.94 -2.91 12.15
N ASN A 35 13.94 -3.14 11.31
CA ASN A 35 13.91 -2.66 9.92
C ASN A 35 13.90 -1.12 9.84
N GLU A 36 13.11 -0.44 10.67
CA GLU A 36 13.09 1.04 10.77
C GLU A 36 14.43 1.60 11.24
N ALA A 37 15.15 0.87 12.09
CA ALA A 37 16.49 1.22 12.55
C ALA A 37 17.60 0.87 11.52
N GLY A 38 17.24 0.33 10.35
CA GLY A 38 18.16 -0.03 9.28
C GLY A 38 18.87 -1.36 9.49
N TRP A 39 18.36 -2.22 10.37
CA TRP A 39 18.86 -3.57 10.63
C TRP A 39 17.89 -4.61 10.05
N PHE A 40 18.39 -5.52 9.23
CA PHE A 40 17.60 -6.53 8.54
C PHE A 40 18.00 -7.91 9.03
N ILE A 41 17.00 -8.76 9.26
CA ILE A 41 17.21 -10.18 9.55
C ILE A 41 17.53 -10.88 8.22
N THR A 42 18.62 -11.64 8.20
CA THR A 42 19.12 -12.37 7.02
C THR A 42 19.36 -13.82 7.39
N SER A 43 18.98 -14.75 6.52
CA SER A 43 19.26 -16.17 6.70
C SER A 43 20.56 -16.55 6.01
N GLY A 44 21.51 -17.11 6.77
CA GLY A 44 22.79 -17.61 6.27
C GLY A 44 22.98 -19.11 6.54
N PRO A 45 24.11 -19.68 6.09
CA PRO A 45 24.45 -21.09 6.33
C PRO A 45 24.59 -21.43 7.82
N ASP A 46 24.92 -20.45 8.66
CA ASP A 46 25.05 -20.58 10.12
C ASP A 46 23.76 -20.25 10.88
N GLY A 47 22.66 -19.98 10.17
CA GLY A 47 21.37 -19.59 10.74
C GLY A 47 20.99 -18.13 10.48
N THR A 48 19.94 -17.67 11.15
CA THR A 48 19.44 -16.29 11.05
C THR A 48 20.32 -15.32 11.83
N THR A 49 20.70 -14.21 11.19
CA THR A 49 21.54 -13.14 11.77
C THR A 49 21.02 -11.77 11.35
N ILE A 50 21.56 -10.69 11.90
CA ILE A 50 21.20 -9.31 11.52
C ILE A 50 22.33 -8.62 10.76
N LYS A 51 21.98 -7.84 9.74
CA LYS A 51 22.92 -6.99 8.99
C LYS A 51 22.39 -5.56 8.87
N ARG A 52 23.30 -4.59 8.87
CA ARG A 52 22.95 -3.19 8.56
C ARG A 52 22.72 -3.03 7.06
N LYS A 53 21.70 -2.24 6.71
CA LYS A 53 21.41 -1.80 5.33
C LYS A 53 22.59 -1.08 4.67
N ASP A 54 23.32 -0.33 5.49
CA ASP A 54 24.38 0.57 5.05
C ASP A 54 25.76 -0.10 5.12
N SER A 55 25.85 -1.33 5.61
CA SER A 55 27.12 -2.06 5.55
C SER A 55 27.42 -2.33 4.08
N PRO A 56 28.62 -1.96 3.58
CA PRO A 56 29.03 -2.38 2.25
C PRO A 56 28.90 -3.90 2.22
N ILE A 57 28.11 -4.39 1.26
CA ILE A 57 27.92 -5.83 1.07
C ILE A 57 29.32 -6.39 0.86
N ASP A 58 29.82 -7.13 1.86
CA ASP A 58 31.09 -7.84 1.72
C ASP A 58 30.83 -9.03 0.80
N LEU A 59 30.94 -8.75 -0.50
CA LEU A 59 30.79 -9.71 -1.60
C LEU A 59 32.04 -10.60 -1.76
N SER A 60 33.06 -10.45 -0.91
CA SER A 60 34.33 -11.18 -1.04
C SER A 60 34.19 -12.70 -0.84
N GLY A 61 33.12 -13.15 -0.18
CA GLY A 61 32.79 -14.56 0.01
C GLY A 61 31.60 -15.06 -0.82
N VAL A 62 31.06 -14.24 -1.71
CA VAL A 62 29.90 -14.60 -2.54
C VAL A 62 30.40 -14.95 -3.94
N ASP A 63 30.29 -16.22 -4.31
CA ASP A 63 30.56 -16.67 -5.67
C ASP A 63 29.54 -16.05 -6.63
N MET A 64 29.94 -14.97 -7.31
CA MET A 64 29.10 -14.21 -8.23
C MET A 64 28.61 -15.04 -9.44
N ASP A 65 29.18 -16.22 -9.67
CA ASP A 65 28.69 -17.16 -10.69
C ASP A 65 27.46 -17.95 -10.25
N TYR A 66 27.23 -18.08 -8.94
CA TYR A 66 26.10 -18.79 -8.34
C TYR A 66 25.04 -17.88 -7.69
N VAL A 67 25.29 -16.57 -7.64
CA VAL A 67 24.25 -15.60 -7.28
C VAL A 67 23.13 -15.67 -8.32
N PRO A 68 21.85 -15.74 -7.92
CA PRO A 68 20.75 -15.70 -8.85
C PRO A 68 20.92 -14.47 -9.76
N LYS A 69 21.14 -14.72 -11.05
CA LYS A 69 21.26 -13.64 -12.04
C LYS A 69 20.02 -12.76 -11.91
N ASP A 70 20.22 -11.46 -11.73
CA ASP A 70 19.14 -10.50 -11.67
C ASP A 70 18.16 -10.79 -12.81
N SER A 71 16.93 -11.10 -12.45
CA SER A 71 15.90 -11.41 -13.42
C SER A 71 15.68 -10.17 -14.29
N TYR A 72 16.05 -10.25 -15.57
CA TYR A 72 15.72 -9.24 -16.59
C TYR A 72 14.22 -9.15 -16.87
N VAL A 73 13.41 -10.02 -16.25
CA VAL A 73 11.97 -9.90 -16.26
C VAL A 73 11.60 -8.77 -15.31
N ALA A 74 11.36 -7.59 -15.89
CA ALA A 74 10.78 -6.47 -15.16
C ALA A 74 9.57 -6.98 -14.35
N PRO A 75 9.47 -6.67 -13.05
CA PRO A 75 8.33 -7.09 -12.26
C PRO A 75 7.06 -6.63 -12.98
N TYR A 76 6.12 -7.56 -13.16
CA TYR A 76 4.79 -7.21 -13.65
C TYR A 76 4.28 -6.08 -12.76
N ARG A 77 4.13 -4.87 -13.33
CA ARG A 77 3.37 -3.80 -12.69
C ARG A 77 1.94 -4.32 -12.62
N SER A 78 1.62 -5.04 -11.55
CA SER A 78 0.22 -5.32 -11.26
C SER A 78 -0.37 -3.96 -10.93
N ASN A 79 -1.12 -3.43 -11.89
CA ASN A 79 -1.95 -2.26 -11.67
C ASN A 79 -3.20 -2.73 -10.92
N ASP A 80 -2.97 -3.37 -9.77
CA ASP A 80 -4.00 -3.77 -8.83
C ASP A 80 -4.44 -2.47 -8.16
N GLN A 81 -5.27 -1.72 -8.87
CA GLN A 81 -6.03 -0.63 -8.29
C GLN A 81 -7.31 -1.27 -7.77
N PRO A 82 -7.34 -1.72 -6.49
CA PRO A 82 -8.42 -2.57 -5.95
C PRO A 82 -9.79 -1.88 -5.98
N ASN A 83 -9.82 -0.59 -6.28
CA ASN A 83 -10.98 0.27 -6.14
C ASN A 83 -11.55 0.79 -7.47
N SER A 84 -10.95 0.45 -8.62
CA SER A 84 -11.38 0.99 -9.93
C SER A 84 -12.83 0.62 -10.29
N LYS A 85 -13.27 -0.59 -9.93
CA LYS A 85 -14.65 -1.06 -10.14
C LYS A 85 -15.67 -0.33 -9.25
N LEU A 86 -15.31 -0.04 -7.99
CA LEU A 86 -16.17 0.68 -7.05
C LEU A 86 -16.32 2.16 -7.46
N TRP A 87 -15.23 2.84 -7.78
CA TRP A 87 -15.28 4.23 -8.25
C TRP A 87 -16.05 4.38 -9.57
N ARG A 88 -15.95 3.40 -10.47
CA ARG A 88 -16.77 3.37 -11.69
C ARG A 88 -18.27 3.30 -11.39
N ASN A 89 -18.67 2.42 -10.46
CA ASN A 89 -20.07 2.27 -10.08
C ASN A 89 -20.61 3.51 -9.36
N ILE A 90 -19.79 4.12 -8.47
CA ILE A 90 -20.11 5.40 -7.82
C ILE A 90 -20.28 6.51 -8.87
N GLY A 91 -19.37 6.60 -9.85
CA GLY A 91 -19.44 7.58 -10.93
C GLY A 91 -20.71 7.47 -11.77
N ILE A 92 -21.13 6.25 -12.12
CA ILE A 92 -22.39 6.01 -12.86
C ILE A 92 -23.60 6.40 -12.00
N GLY A 93 -23.59 6.08 -10.71
CA GLY A 93 -24.68 6.45 -9.79
C GLY A 93 -24.87 7.97 -9.68
N VAL A 94 -23.78 8.73 -9.57
CA VAL A 94 -23.82 10.20 -9.54
C VAL A 94 -24.34 10.76 -10.87
N LEU A 95 -23.92 10.20 -12.02
CA LEU A 95 -24.39 10.63 -13.33
C LEU A 95 -25.92 10.49 -13.45
N ILE A 96 -26.48 9.34 -13.03
CA ILE A 96 -27.92 9.08 -13.08
C ILE A 96 -28.69 10.07 -12.19
N ALA A 97 -28.19 10.33 -10.98
CA ALA A 97 -28.82 11.28 -10.07
C ALA A 97 -28.89 12.70 -10.65
N VAL A 98 -27.80 13.16 -11.28
CA VAL A 98 -27.76 14.48 -11.95
C VAL A 98 -28.77 14.56 -13.10
N VAL A 99 -28.83 13.51 -13.94
CA VAL A 99 -29.78 13.47 -15.06
C VAL A 99 -31.23 13.50 -14.56
N ALA A 100 -31.56 12.75 -13.51
CA ALA A 100 -32.90 12.75 -12.91
C ALA A 100 -33.30 14.14 -12.40
N VAL A 101 -32.39 14.84 -11.70
CA VAL A 101 -32.63 16.20 -11.22
C VAL A 101 -32.86 17.18 -12.38
N LEU A 102 -32.08 17.09 -13.47
CA LEU A 102 -32.26 17.93 -14.64
C LEU A 102 -33.61 17.71 -15.34
N ILE A 103 -34.07 16.46 -15.43
CA ILE A 103 -35.38 16.13 -16.01
C ILE A 103 -36.50 16.71 -15.15
N ILE A 104 -36.45 16.54 -13.83
CA ILE A 104 -37.45 17.08 -12.89
C ILE A 104 -37.44 18.61 -12.94
N TRP A 105 -36.27 19.24 -12.94
CA TRP A 105 -36.17 20.69 -13.00
C TRP A 105 -36.67 21.23 -14.35
N GLY A 106 -36.32 20.58 -15.45
CA GLY A 106 -36.80 20.91 -16.80
C GLY A 106 -38.32 20.80 -16.92
N SER A 107 -38.92 19.73 -16.39
CA SER A 107 -40.37 19.53 -16.42
C SER A 107 -41.12 20.57 -15.57
N ILE A 108 -40.61 20.91 -14.38
CA ILE A 108 -41.16 22.01 -13.55
C ILE A 108 -41.05 23.35 -14.27
N ARG A 109 -39.89 23.63 -14.90
CA ARG A 109 -39.66 24.89 -15.62
C ARG A 109 -40.58 25.03 -16.82
N LEU A 110 -40.76 23.96 -17.59
CA LEU A 110 -41.72 23.91 -18.69
C LEU A 110 -43.15 24.08 -18.19
N TYR A 111 -43.56 23.33 -17.17
CA TYR A 111 -44.90 23.44 -16.58
C TYR A 111 -45.21 24.87 -16.10
N ARG A 112 -44.27 25.53 -15.43
CA ARG A 112 -44.41 26.94 -15.05
C ARG A 112 -44.57 27.83 -16.29
N LYS A 113 -43.73 27.67 -17.32
CA LYS A 113 -43.83 28.45 -18.55
C LYS A 113 -45.19 28.29 -19.25
N TYR A 114 -45.72 27.07 -19.32
CA TYR A 114 -47.05 26.81 -19.90
C TYR A 114 -48.17 27.40 -19.05
N LYS A 115 -48.12 27.26 -17.72
CA LYS A 115 -49.12 27.83 -16.80
C LYS A 115 -49.11 29.37 -16.80
N THR A 116 -47.95 29.99 -16.89
CA THR A 116 -47.84 31.46 -16.99
C THR A 116 -48.32 31.97 -18.35
N SER A 117 -48.08 31.23 -19.43
CA SER A 117 -48.56 31.60 -20.77
C SER A 117 -50.08 31.43 -20.93
N SER A 118 -50.68 30.43 -20.28
CA SER A 118 -52.14 30.26 -20.29
C SER A 118 -52.85 31.38 -19.51
N ASN A 119 -52.28 31.81 -18.39
CA ASN A 119 -52.85 32.90 -17.58
C ASN A 119 -52.66 34.30 -18.20
N ALA A 120 -51.72 34.46 -19.13
CA ALA A 120 -51.51 35.72 -19.85
C ALA A 120 -52.37 35.84 -21.12
N ALA A 121 -53.02 34.74 -21.55
CA ALA A 121 -53.92 34.69 -22.69
C ALA A 121 -55.41 34.68 -22.28
N SER A 122 -55.70 34.97 -21.00
CA SER A 122 -57.06 35.10 -20.43
C SER A 122 -57.41 36.57 -20.27
#